data_AF-A0A2A9DLK4-F1
#
_entry.id   AF-A0A2A9DLK4-F1
#
_cell.length_a   1.000
_cell.length_b   1.000
_cell.length_c   1.000
_cell.angle_alpha   90.00
_cell.angle_beta   90.00
_cell.angle_gamma   90.00
#
_symmetry.space_group_name_H-M   'P 1'
#
loop_
_entity.id
_entity.type
_entity.pdbx_description
1 polymer ?
#
loop_
_entity_poly.entity_id
_entity_poly.type
_entity_poly.pdbx_seq_one_letter_code
_entity_poly.pdbx_strand_id
1 'polypeptide(L)'
;MQIVISILVIVAALMVVATAVALWRAPDALTRVNVLGPTVSLAVPLLILAVVLNDVTSGGLRPNEWIRAILAVCGVWFIGAIGSFYIGRSIYGVTVRDPGSEA
;
A
#
# COMPACT_ATOMS: atom_id res chain seq x y z
N MET A 1 -26.19 6.57 -1.51
CA MET A 1 -24.95 6.11 -0.83
C MET A 1 -24.06 5.28 -1.74
N GLN A 2 -24.61 4.40 -2.59
CA GLN A 2 -23.84 3.56 -3.53
C GLN A 2 -22.89 4.33 -4.46
N ILE A 3 -23.30 5.51 -4.96
CA ILE A 3 -22.45 6.36 -5.83
C ILE A 3 -21.13 6.73 -5.13
N VAL A 4 -21.17 7.08 -3.84
CA VAL A 4 -19.97 7.44 -3.07
C VAL A 4 -19.03 6.24 -2.93
N ILE A 5 -19.59 5.06 -2.65
CA ILE A 5 -18.83 3.81 -2.54
C ILE A 5 -18.15 3.48 -3.89
N SER A 6 -18.89 3.57 -4.99
CA SER A 6 -18.35 3.34 -6.34
C SER A 6 -17.23 4.32 -6.67
N ILE A 7 -17.39 5.61 -6.37
CA ILE A 7 -16.33 6.61 -6.57
C ILE A 7 -15.09 6.26 -5.74
N LEU A 8 -15.26 5.87 -4.47
CA LEU A 8 -14.16 5.46 -3.60
C LEU A 8 -13.36 4.29 -4.18
N VAL A 9 -14.06 3.27 -4.67
CA VAL A 9 -13.46 2.09 -5.29
C VAL A 9 -12.74 2.47 -6.60
N ILE A 10 -13.35 3.31 -7.45
CA ILE A 10 -12.74 3.76 -8.70
C ILE A 10 -11.46 4.55 -8.42
N VAL A 11 -11.49 5.49 -7.46
CA VAL A 11 -10.31 6.26 -7.07
C VAL A 11 -9.22 5.34 -6.55
N ALA A 12 -9.55 4.40 -5.66
CA ALA A 12 -8.57 3.44 -5.17
C ALA A 12 -7.96 2.58 -6.29
N ALA A 13 -8.79 2.11 -7.22
CA ALA A 13 -8.33 1.34 -8.38
C ALA A 13 -7.40 2.16 -9.27
N LEU A 14 -7.72 3.43 -9.54
CA LEU A 14 -6.86 4.34 -10.30
C LEU A 14 -5.51 4.55 -9.60
N MET A 15 -5.48 4.67 -8.27
CA MET A 15 -4.24 4.78 -7.51
C MET A 15 -3.36 3.52 -7.63
N VAL A 16 -3.98 2.33 -7.59
CA VAL A 16 -3.27 1.05 -7.78
C VAL A 16 -2.69 0.97 -9.20
N VAL A 17 -3.49 1.29 -10.22
CA VAL A 17 -3.03 1.28 -11.61
C VAL A 17 -1.92 2.31 -11.84
N ALA A 18 -2.07 3.53 -11.33
CA ALA A 18 -1.04 4.55 -11.41
C ALA A 18 0.27 4.10 -10.76
N THR A 19 0.18 3.44 -9.60
CA THR A 19 1.34 2.88 -8.91
C THR A 19 2.01 1.77 -9.72
N ALA A 20 1.22 0.86 -10.31
CA ALA A 20 1.72 -0.21 -11.16
C ALA A 20 2.44 0.32 -12.41
N VAL A 21 1.85 1.32 -13.08
CA VAL A 21 2.48 1.99 -14.24
C VAL A 21 3.78 2.69 -13.81
N ALA A 22 3.78 3.35 -12.66
CA ALA A 22 4.97 4.03 -12.17
C ALA A 22 6.10 3.05 -11.76
N LEU A 23 5.75 1.88 -11.22
CA LEU A 23 6.70 0.78 -10.97
C LEU A 23 7.36 0.28 -12.26
N TRP A 24 6.60 0.10 -13.33
CA TRP A 24 7.15 -0.29 -14.64
C TRP A 24 8.08 0.77 -15.22
N ARG A 25 7.82 2.04 -14.96
CA ARG A 25 8.66 3.16 -15.43
C ARG A 25 9.85 3.45 -14.54
N ALA A 26 9.91 2.89 -13.34
CA ALA A 26 10.93 3.24 -12.37
C ALA A 26 12.29 2.58 -12.73
N PRO A 27 13.37 3.37 -12.87
CA PRO A 27 14.68 2.88 -13.32
C PRO A 27 15.42 2.08 -12.25
N ASP A 28 15.27 2.48 -10.98
CA ASP A 28 16.06 1.94 -9.86
C ASP A 28 15.20 1.26 -8.79
N ALA A 29 15.80 0.32 -8.08
CA ALA A 29 15.16 -0.42 -6.99
C ALA A 29 14.67 0.50 -5.86
N LEU A 30 15.45 1.52 -5.49
CA LEU A 30 15.07 2.47 -4.44
C LEU A 30 13.85 3.31 -4.85
N THR A 31 13.82 3.78 -6.10
CA THR A 31 12.68 4.51 -6.65
C THR A 31 11.45 3.64 -6.66
N ARG A 32 11.54 2.38 -7.12
CA ARG A 32 10.43 1.40 -7.13
C ARG A 32 9.80 1.21 -5.75
N VAL A 33 10.62 1.09 -4.71
CA VAL A 33 10.15 0.95 -3.33
C VAL A 33 9.39 2.20 -2.87
N ASN A 34 9.91 3.38 -3.18
CA ASN A 34 9.25 4.62 -2.80
C ASN A 34 7.90 4.81 -3.50
N VAL A 35 7.77 4.35 -4.76
CA VAL A 35 6.50 4.47 -5.49
C VAL A 35 5.42 3.49 -5.01
N LEU A 36 5.74 2.49 -4.18
CA LEU A 36 4.74 1.59 -3.58
C LEU A 36 3.91 2.27 -2.49
N GLY A 37 4.42 3.35 -1.90
CA GLY A 37 3.79 4.07 -0.79
C GLY A 37 2.31 4.45 -1.03
N PRO A 38 1.96 5.13 -2.14
CA PRO A 38 0.57 5.53 -2.41
C PRO A 38 -0.44 4.38 -2.41
N THR A 39 -0.07 3.20 -2.89
CA THR A 39 -0.97 2.04 -2.89
C THR A 39 -1.21 1.53 -1.48
N VAL A 40 -0.14 1.33 -0.71
CA VAL A 40 -0.21 0.76 0.65
C VAL A 40 -0.84 1.75 1.64
N SER A 41 -0.48 3.04 1.53
CA SER A 41 -0.90 4.08 2.47
C SER A 41 -2.30 4.61 2.20
N LEU A 42 -2.75 4.67 0.94
CA LEU A 42 -4.01 5.32 0.57
C LEU A 42 -4.99 4.38 -0.12
N ALA A 43 -4.58 3.65 -1.16
CA ALA A 43 -5.52 2.83 -1.93
C ALA A 43 -6.15 1.70 -1.10
N VAL A 44 -5.35 1.00 -0.30
CA VAL A 44 -5.84 -0.13 0.52
C VAL A 44 -6.78 0.33 1.65
N PRO A 45 -6.45 1.35 2.47
CA PRO A 45 -7.39 1.88 3.46
C PRO A 45 -8.68 2.44 2.84
N LEU A 46 -8.58 3.07 1.67
CA LEU A 46 -9.73 3.60 0.94
C LEU A 46 -10.68 2.47 0.51
N LEU A 47 -10.16 1.33 0.05
CA LEU A 47 -10.97 0.14 -0.26
C LEU A 47 -11.63 -0.46 0.99
N ILE A 48 -10.90 -0.54 2.11
CA ILE A 48 -11.45 -1.04 3.38
C ILE A 48 -12.61 -0.14 3.83
N LEU A 49 -12.47 1.18 3.72
CA LEU A 49 -13.53 2.13 4.03
C LEU A 49 -14.75 1.94 3.10
N ALA A 50 -14.53 1.69 1.82
CA ALA A 50 -15.62 1.41 0.87
C ALA A 50 -16.43 0.17 1.27
N VAL A 51 -15.75 -0.90 1.71
CA VAL A 51 -16.40 -2.12 2.22
C VAL A 51 -17.21 -1.84 3.48
N VAL A 52 -16.64 -1.14 4.45
CA VAL A 52 -17.36 -0.78 5.69
C VAL A 52 -18.61 0.05 5.38
N LEU A 53 -18.51 1.05 4.50
CA LEU A 53 -19.66 1.87 4.09
C LEU A 53 -20.74 1.04 3.36
N ASN A 54 -20.33 0.05 2.57
CA ASN A 54 -21.26 -0.87 1.92
C ASN A 54 -22.01 -1.75 2.94
N ASP A 55 -21.31 -2.25 3.95
CA ASP A 55 -21.90 -3.08 5.01
C ASP A 55 -22.85 -2.27 5.92
N VAL A 56 -22.51 -1.00 6.21
CA VAL A 56 -23.41 -0.05 6.89
C VAL A 56 -24.70 0.12 6.09
N THR A 57 -24.57 0.35 4.77
CA THR A 57 -25.73 0.59 3.89
C THR A 57 -26.63 -0.65 3.77
N SER A 58 -26.04 -1.84 3.85
CA SER A 58 -26.76 -3.11 3.75
C SER A 58 -27.39 -3.56 5.07
N GLY A 59 -27.21 -2.81 6.16
CA GLY A 59 -27.71 -3.17 7.50
C GLY A 59 -27.01 -4.37 8.14
N GLY A 60 -25.90 -4.83 7.57
CA GLY A 60 -25.20 -6.06 7.95
C GLY A 60 -24.00 -5.85 8.89
N LEU A 61 -23.83 -4.64 9.40
CA LEU A 61 -22.63 -4.24 10.13
C LEU A 61 -22.62 -4.81 11.56
N ARG A 62 -21.79 -5.82 11.82
CA ARG A 62 -21.61 -6.37 13.17
C ARG A 62 -20.31 -5.81 13.79
N PRO A 63 -20.15 -5.89 15.12
CA PRO A 63 -18.93 -5.41 15.80
C PRO A 63 -17.65 -6.10 15.32
N ASN A 64 -17.76 -7.33 14.83
CA ASN A 64 -16.62 -8.10 14.32
C ASN A 64 -16.03 -7.49 13.05
N GLU A 65 -16.86 -6.97 12.15
CA GLU A 65 -16.44 -6.34 10.89
C GLU A 65 -15.65 -5.06 11.16
N TRP A 66 -16.02 -4.30 12.20
CA TRP A 66 -15.28 -3.12 12.65
C TRP A 66 -13.87 -3.46 13.11
N ILE A 67 -13.74 -4.47 13.96
CA ILE A 67 -12.43 -4.94 14.45
C ILE A 67 -11.59 -5.44 13.28
N ARG A 68 -12.19 -6.21 12.35
CA ARG A 68 -11.49 -6.72 11.17
C ARG A 68 -11.01 -5.59 10.25
N ALA A 69 -11.80 -4.53 10.07
CA ALA A 69 -11.42 -3.37 9.27
C ALA A 69 -10.22 -2.64 9.88
N ILE A 70 -10.23 -2.39 11.19
CA ILE A 70 -9.11 -1.75 11.90
C ILE A 70 -7.86 -2.63 11.80
N LEU A 71 -7.98 -3.93 12.08
CA LEU A 71 -6.86 -4.87 11.98
C LEU A 71 -6.31 -4.95 10.56
N ALA A 72 -7.17 -4.88 9.53
CA ALA A 72 -6.73 -4.87 8.14
C ALA A 72 -5.92 -3.61 7.80
N VAL A 73 -6.37 -2.43 8.21
CA VAL A 73 -5.64 -1.17 8.00
C VAL A 73 -4.30 -1.19 8.74
N CYS A 74 -4.31 -1.54 10.04
CA CYS A 74 -3.10 -1.63 10.84
C CYS A 74 -2.13 -2.67 10.28
N GLY A 75 -2.61 -3.84 9.89
CA GLY A 75 -1.79 -4.92 9.33
C GLY A 75 -1.09 -4.49 8.05
N VAL A 76 -1.81 -3.83 7.14
CA VAL A 76 -1.24 -3.31 5.89
C VAL A 76 -0.17 -2.26 6.15
N TRP A 77 -0.43 -1.32 7.07
CA TRP A 77 0.56 -0.28 7.41
C TRP A 77 1.80 -0.83 8.10
N PHE A 78 1.64 -1.73 9.07
CA PHE A 78 2.78 -2.34 9.76
C PHE A 78 3.64 -3.16 8.81
N ILE A 79 3.02 -4.06 8.03
CA ILE A 79 3.74 -4.91 7.07
C ILE A 79 4.40 -4.05 5.99
N GLY A 80 3.70 -3.03 5.49
CA GLY A 80 4.24 -2.09 4.51
C GLY A 80 5.47 -1.33 5.01
N ALA A 81 5.42 -0.82 6.24
CA ALA A 81 6.54 -0.12 6.88
C ALA A 81 7.75 -1.04 7.08
N ILE A 82 7.52 -2.24 7.62
CA ILE A 82 8.57 -3.24 7.87
C ILE A 82 9.19 -3.70 6.54
N GLY A 83 8.38 -4.04 5.54
CA GLY A 83 8.85 -4.46 4.23
C GLY A 83 9.70 -3.40 3.54
N SER A 84 9.25 -2.15 3.56
CA SER A 84 10.00 -1.02 2.99
C SER A 84 11.35 -0.83 3.69
N PHE A 85 11.41 -1.00 5.01
CA PHE A 85 12.66 -0.92 5.78
C PHE A 85 13.64 -2.03 5.41
N TYR A 86 13.18 -3.28 5.33
CA TYR A 86 14.02 -4.42 4.95
C TYR A 86 14.56 -4.29 3.52
N ILE A 87 13.73 -3.86 2.56
CA ILE A 87 14.16 -3.67 1.17
C ILE A 87 15.14 -2.50 1.07
N GLY A 88 14.91 -1.39 1.78
CA GLY A 88 15.88 -0.30 1.83
C GLY A 88 17.24 -0.77 2.33
N ARG A 89 17.26 -1.51 3.45
CA ARG A 89 18.49 -2.07 4.03
C ARG A 89 19.18 -3.08 3.14
N SER A 90 18.44 -3.92 2.42
CA SER A 90 19.04 -4.88 1.49
C SER A 90 19.65 -4.19 0.28
N ILE A 91 19.08 -3.09 -0.22
CA ILE A 91 19.67 -2.30 -1.32
C ILE A 91 20.97 -1.61 -0.86
N TYR A 92 20.97 -0.95 0.29
CA TYR A 92 22.15 -0.26 0.82
C TYR A 92 23.26 -1.22 1.30
N GLY A 93 22.91 -2.44 1.69
CA GLY A 93 23.89 -3.44 2.14
C GLY A 93 24.84 -3.94 1.05
N VAL A 94 24.47 -3.82 -0.23
CA VAL A 94 25.27 -4.31 -1.37
C VAL A 94 26.14 -3.20 -1.99
N THR A 95 25.86 -1.92 -1.72
CA THR A 95 26.65 -0.79 -2.24
C THR A 95 27.85 -0.39 -1.37
N VAL A 96 28.13 -1.10 -0.27
CA VAL A 96 29.22 -0.81 0.70
C VAL A 96 30.35 -1.87 0.68
N ARG A 97 30.68 -2.39 -0.51
CA ARG A 97 31.98 -3.01 -0.88
C ARG A 97 32.19 -2.63 -2.36
N ASP A 98 33.20 -1.88 -2.80
CA ASP A 98 34.61 -1.81 -2.43
C ASP A 98 35.18 -0.38 -2.44
N PRO A 99 36.00 -0.03 -1.44
CA PRO A 99 37.17 0.82 -1.65
C PRO A 99 38.42 0.00 -1.32
N GLY A 100 39.01 -0.69 -2.31
CA GLY A 100 40.36 -1.26 -2.14
C GLY A 100 40.59 -2.69 -2.65
N SER A 101 40.17 -3.02 -3.88
CA SER A 101 40.65 -4.22 -4.57
C SER A 101 41.21 -3.90 -5.96
N GLU A 102 41.94 -2.80 -6.14
CA GLU A 102 42.93 -2.64 -7.22
C GLU A 102 43.99 -1.60 -6.79
N ALA A 103 45.10 -2.08 -6.21
CA ALA A 103 46.47 -1.54 -6.27
C ALA A 103 47.37 -2.26 -5.25
#